data_AF-A0AAD1RJ84-F1
#
_entry.id   AF-A0AAD1RJ84-F1
#
_cell.length_a   1.000
_cell.length_b   1.000
_cell.length_c   1.000
_cell.angle_alpha   90.00
_cell.angle_beta   90.00
_cell.angle_gamma   90.00
#
_symmetry.space_group_name_H-M   'P 1'
#
loop_
_entity.id
_entity.type
_entity.pdbx_description
1 polymer ?
#
loop_
_entity_poly.entity_id
_entity_poly.type
_entity_poly.pdbx_seq_one_letter_code
_entity_poly.pdbx_strand_id
1 'polypeptide(L)' 'MGQLVTRRADSDPGIGEILLRCLQSMPSNKTLAYNTCYSAGVFQLEKEDIISLYIPRYNANVDHNGSSTFLGMVRL' A
#
# COMPACT_ATOMS: atom_id res chain seq x y z
N MET A 1 -3.83 -8.12 8.19
CA MET A 1 -3.74 -7.72 6.77
C MET A 1 -3.24 -6.29 6.71
N GLY A 2 -2.79 -5.82 5.56
CA GLY A 2 -2.28 -4.47 5.45
C GLY A 2 -1.46 -4.27 4.19
N GLN A 3 -1.21 -3.02 3.88
CA GLN A 3 -0.41 -2.60 2.75
C GLN A 3 0.71 -1.70 3.23
N LEU A 4 1.71 -1.62 2.37
CA LEU A 4 2.83 -0.72 2.50
C LEU A 4 2.97 0.03 1.18
N VAL A 5 3.25 1.32 1.28
CA VAL A 5 3.59 2.16 0.12
C VAL A 5 5.08 2.45 0.24
N THR A 6 5.84 2.02 -0.76
CA THR A 6 7.28 2.26 -0.84
C THR A 6 7.61 3.25 -1.95
N ARG A 7 8.72 3.95 -1.75
CA ARG A 7 9.45 4.71 -2.74
C ARG A 7 10.76 4.00 -3.03
N ARG A 8 11.11 3.88 -4.30
CA ARG A 8 12.44 3.46 -4.72
C ARG A 8 12.99 4.48 -5.72
N ALA A 9 14.22 4.94 -5.51
CA ALA A 9 14.94 5.65 -6.55
C ALA A 9 15.21 4.69 -7.71
N ASP A 10 15.10 5.15 -8.96
CA ASP A 10 15.38 4.31 -10.13
C ASP A 10 16.80 3.70 -10.06
N SER A 11 17.75 4.49 -9.57
CA SER A 11 19.16 4.16 -9.42
C SER A 11 19.51 3.18 -8.30
N ASP A 12 18.60 2.88 -7.36
CA ASP A 12 18.88 2.01 -6.21
C ASP A 12 18.23 0.63 -6.36
N PRO A 13 19.00 -0.47 -6.55
CA PRO A 13 18.46 -1.82 -6.64
C PRO A 13 17.85 -2.35 -5.32
N GLY A 14 17.96 -1.62 -4.21
CA GLY A 14 17.48 -1.99 -2.88
C GLY A 14 15.95 -2.10 -2.73
N ILE A 15 15.52 -2.41 -1.50
CA ILE A 15 14.13 -2.75 -1.12
C ILE A 15 13.18 -1.51 -1.15
N GLY A 16 13.72 -0.31 -1.33
CA GLY A 16 12.97 0.95 -1.28
C GLY A 16 12.61 1.39 0.14
N GLU A 17 12.40 2.69 0.32
CA GLU A 17 11.98 3.31 1.57
C GLU A 17 10.47 3.17 1.77
N ILE A 18 10.04 2.85 2.99
CA ILE A 18 8.61 2.77 3.34
C ILE A 18 8.09 4.16 3.65
N LEU A 19 7.17 4.67 2.82
CA LEU A 19 6.49 5.94 3.04
C LEU A 19 5.29 5.79 3.98
N LEU A 20 4.45 4.78 3.72
CA LEU A 20 3.20 4.56 4.46
C LEU A 20 3.03 3.08 4.81
N ARG A 21 2.37 2.85 5.95
CA ARG A 21 1.93 1.54 6.42
C ARG A 21 0.47 1.64 6.84
N CYS A 22 -0.31 0.64 6.47
CA CYS A 22 -1.60 0.38 7.08
C CYS A 22 -1.66 -1.06 7.56
N LEU A 23 -2.21 -1.28 8.75
CA LEU A 23 -2.27 -2.59 9.38
C LEU A 23 -3.65 -2.79 10.01
N GLN A 24 -4.29 -3.91 9.69
CA GLN A 24 -5.60 -4.29 10.20
C GLN A 24 -5.56 -5.70 10.77
N SER A 25 -6.09 -5.84 11.98
CA SER A 25 -6.38 -7.15 12.56
C SER A 25 -7.61 -7.72 11.86
N MET A 26 -7.56 -8.99 11.45
CA MET A 26 -8.70 -9.65 10.82
C MET A 26 -9.32 -10.64 11.78
N PRO A 27 -10.66 -10.78 11.80
CA PRO A 27 -11.29 -11.84 12.56
C PRO A 27 -10.85 -13.22 12.03
N SER A 28 -10.83 -14.21 12.91
CA SER A 28 -10.49 -15.61 12.55
C SER A 28 -11.54 -16.24 11.63
N ASN A 29 -12.81 -15.83 11.77
CA ASN A 29 -13.88 -16.25 10.88
C ASN A 29 -13.78 -15.55 9.52
N LYS A 30 -13.35 -16.30 8.49
CA LYS A 30 -13.13 -15.79 7.13
C LYS A 30 -14.40 -15.22 6.47
N THR A 31 -15.58 -15.71 6.83
CA THR A 31 -16.84 -15.21 6.24
C THR A 31 -17.25 -13.84 6.76
N LEU A 32 -16.56 -13.34 7.79
CA LEU A 32 -16.78 -12.01 8.38
C LEU A 32 -15.54 -11.11 8.24
N ALA A 33 -14.51 -11.56 7.51
CA ALA A 33 -13.21 -10.91 7.43
C ALA A 33 -13.18 -9.78 6.38
N TYR A 34 -14.02 -8.77 6.56
CA TYR A 34 -14.10 -7.59 5.70
C TYR A 34 -13.61 -6.36 6.46
N ASN A 35 -12.45 -5.84 6.07
CA ASN A 35 -11.91 -4.59 6.61
C ASN A 35 -11.24 -3.80 5.48
N THR A 36 -11.51 -2.50 5.40
CA THR A 36 -10.72 -1.56 4.60
C THR A 36 -9.54 -1.04 5.41
N CYS A 37 -8.46 -0.65 4.75
CA CYS A 37 -7.28 -0.06 5.39
C CYS A 37 -6.82 1.15 4.59
N TYR A 38 -6.96 2.35 5.15
CA TYR A 38 -6.59 3.60 4.49
C TYR A 38 -5.43 4.28 5.22
N SER A 39 -4.50 4.85 4.46
CA SER A 39 -3.37 5.65 4.95
C SER A 39 -2.98 6.67 3.88
N ALA A 40 -2.53 7.86 4.30
CA ALA A 40 -2.14 8.94 3.42
C ALA A 40 -1.09 9.84 4.08
N GLY A 41 -0.35 10.59 3.27
CA GLY A 41 0.68 11.53 3.73
C GLY A 41 1.18 12.42 2.61
N VAL A 42 1.99 13.40 2.96
CA VAL A 42 2.68 14.30 2.02
C VAL A 42 4.16 13.98 2.06
N PHE A 43 4.75 13.72 0.90
CA PHE A 43 6.15 13.33 0.76
C PHE A 43 6.79 14.13 -0.37
N GLN A 44 8.05 14.49 -0.19
CA GLN A 44 8.86 14.97 -1.30
C GLN A 44 9.25 13.78 -2.18
N LEU A 45 8.93 13.85 -3.46
CA LEU A 45 9.29 12.84 -4.46
C LEU A 45 10.20 13.50 -5.51
N GLU A 46 11.23 12.77 -5.91
CA GLU A 46 12.13 13.19 -6.96
C GLU A 46 11.67 12.62 -8.31
N LYS A 47 12.19 13.22 -9.40
CA LYS A 47 11.94 12.69 -10.74
C LYS A 47 12.45 11.24 -10.80
N GLU A 48 11.69 10.36 -11.45
CA GLU A 48 12.01 8.93 -11.63
C GLU A 48 11.87 8.06 -10.36
N ASP A 49 11.40 8.61 -9.24
CA ASP A 49 10.98 7.78 -8.11
C ASP A 49 9.85 6.82 -8.51
N ILE A 50 10.02 5.55 -8.16
CA ILE A 50 9.02 4.50 -8.35
C ILE A 50 8.24 4.33 -7.06
N ILE A 51 6.94 4.61 -7.12
CA ILE A 51 6.00 4.37 -6.02
C ILE A 51 5.34 3.01 -6.22
N SER A 52 5.43 2.14 -5.22
CA SER A 52 4.82 0.81 -5.24
C SER A 52 3.91 0.62 -4.03
N LEU A 53 2.76 0.00 -4.25
CA LEU A 53 1.89 -0.50 -3.18
C LEU A 53 2.03 -2.02 -3.12
N TYR A 54 2.40 -2.54 -1.96
CA TYR A 54 2.56 -3.98 -1.74
C TYR A 54 1.78 -4.46 -0.52
N ILE A 55 1.21 -5.65 -0.65
CA ILE A 55 0.62 -6.40 0.47
C ILE A 55 1.61 -7.52 0.80
N PRO A 56 2.30 -7.48 1.95
CA PRO A 56 3.36 -8.43 2.30
C PRO A 56 2.77 -9.78 2.77
N ARG A 57 1.96 -10.41 1.92
CA ARG A 57 1.35 -11.71 2.16
C ARG A 57 1.13 -12.41 0.82
N TYR A 58 1.70 -13.61 0.70
CA TYR A 58 1.48 -14.45 -0.47
C TYR A 58 -0.01 -14.78 -0.63
N ASN A 59 -0.52 -14.66 -1.85
CA ASN A 59 -1.92 -14.93 -2.21
C ASN A 59 -2.95 -14.21 -1.30
N ALA A 60 -2.72 -12.92 -1.06
CA ALA A 60 -3.61 -12.08 -0.28
C ALA A 60 -5.02 -12.01 -0.93
N ASN A 61 -6.05 -12.34 -0.16
CA ASN A 61 -7.43 -12.14 -0.59
C ASN A 61 -7.85 -10.69 -0.34
N VAL A 62 -8.01 -9.92 -1.41
CA VAL A 62 -8.45 -8.53 -1.39
C VAL A 62 -9.57 -8.31 -2.39
N ASP A 63 -10.44 -7.37 -2.08
CA ASP A 63 -11.42 -6.89 -3.04
C ASP A 63 -10.73 -6.02 -4.09
N HIS A 64 -11.01 -6.25 -5.36
CA HIS A 64 -10.43 -5.52 -6.49
C HIS A 64 -11.36 -4.44 -7.04
N ASN A 65 -12.50 -4.19 -6.40
CA ASN A 65 -13.39 -3.10 -6.78
C ASN A 65 -12.69 -1.73 -6.61
N GLY A 66 -12.72 -0.90 -7.66
CA GLY A 66 -12.07 0.42 -7.68
C GLY A 66 -12.63 1.42 -6.67
N SER A 67 -13.83 1.21 -6.13
CA SER A 67 -14.36 2.05 -5.04
C SER A 67 -13.82 1.67 -3.66
N SER A 68 -13.29 0.45 -3.49
CA SER A 68 -12.78 -0.06 -2.20
C SER A 68 -11.25 -0.16 -2.18
N THR A 69 -10.62 -0.49 -3.30
CA THR A 69 -9.16 -0.63 -3.44
C THR A 69 -8.64 0.31 -4.51
N PHE A 70 -7.93 1.36 -4.08
CA PHE A 70 -7.41 2.40 -4.96
C PHE A 70 -6.09 2.98 -4.42
N LEU A 71 -5.34 3.63 -5.31
CA LEU A 71 -4.15 4.42 -4.99
C LEU A 71 -4.27 5.75 -5.74
N GLY A 72 -4.02 6.87 -5.04
CA GLY A 72 -4.12 8.20 -5.59
C GLY A 72 -2.95 9.07 -5.19
N MET A 73 -2.61 10.03 -6.04
CA MET A 73 -1.55 11.01 -5.83
C MET A 73 -2.02 12.38 -6.32
N VAL A 74 -1.65 13.44 -5.61
CA VAL A 74 -1.92 14.83 -5.98
C VAL A 74 -0.64 15.63 -5.78
N ARG A 75 -0.24 16.40 -6.81
CA ARG A 75 0.90 17.31 -6.72
C ARG A 75 0.46 18.61 -6.07
N LEU A 76 1.15 19.00 -5.00
CA LEU A 76 0.96 20.27 -4.29
C LEU A 76 1.75 21.41 -4.95
#